data_AF-A0A257RWL6-F1
#
_entry.id   AF-A0A257RWL6-F1
#
_cell.length_a   1.000
_cell.length_b   1.000
_cell.length_c   1.000
_cell.angle_alpha   90.00
_cell.angle_beta   90.00
_cell.angle_gamma   90.00
#
_symmetry.space_group_name_H-M   'P 1'
#
loop_
_entity.id
_entity.type
_entity.pdbx_description
1 polymer ?
#
loop_
_entity_poly.entity_id
_entity_poly.type
_entity_poly.pdbx_seq_one_letter_code
_entity_poly.pdbx_strand_id
1 'polypeptide(L)'
;VWFEEYFGGFSRDYSLQVITPEIGRTDPLYPYAAGRFGAGANMAFRRGALLERGGFSMSLGTGTPSRGGEDLDIFLRLALAQETLCFDPSAIVRHRHRTTDAALRRQVVGYGAGLTAVYAELISRDPRHIWRMARRALAGIAHLDQSRRESSPTSEVTYPGDLKYLEWRGALWGPWWNYQARREVRRLDSDLLRVFGRPR
;
A
#
# COMPACT_ATOMS: atom_id res chain seq x y z
N VAL A 1 4.93 -16.70 11.72
CA VAL A 1 5.53 -17.51 10.66
C VAL A 1 4.64 -17.53 9.42
N TRP A 2 3.37 -17.95 9.48
CA TRP A 2 2.48 -17.92 8.29
C TRP A 2 2.38 -16.57 7.58
N PHE A 3 2.39 -15.46 8.32
CA PHE A 3 2.35 -14.13 7.71
C PHE A 3 3.61 -13.84 6.90
N GLU A 4 4.78 -14.12 7.49
CA GLU A 4 6.09 -13.93 6.86
C GLU A 4 6.30 -14.92 5.70
N GLU A 5 5.80 -16.15 5.82
CA GLU A 5 5.81 -17.14 4.73
C GLU A 5 4.94 -16.71 3.55
N TYR A 6 3.75 -16.15 3.82
CA TYR A 6 2.80 -15.74 2.79
C TYR A 6 3.23 -14.45 2.05
N PHE A 7 3.69 -13.44 2.80
CA PHE A 7 4.03 -12.12 2.22
C PHE A 7 5.52 -11.93 1.95
N GLY A 8 6.40 -12.75 2.52
CA GLY A 8 7.84 -12.71 2.26
C GLY A 8 8.66 -11.66 3.02
N GLY A 9 8.08 -11.05 4.06
CA GLY A 9 8.71 -9.94 4.78
C GLY A 9 8.78 -8.65 3.95
N PHE A 10 9.36 -7.59 4.53
CA PHE A 10 9.39 -6.26 3.89
C PHE A 10 10.74 -5.90 3.24
N SER A 11 11.83 -6.61 3.59
CA SER A 11 13.16 -6.41 3.02
C SER A 11 13.80 -7.76 2.71
N ARG A 12 14.46 -7.86 1.55
CA ARG A 12 15.14 -9.09 1.10
C ARG A 12 16.54 -9.20 1.67
N ASP A 13 17.24 -8.07 1.72
CA ASP A 13 18.57 -7.89 2.27
C ASP A 13 18.53 -6.71 3.25
N TYR A 14 19.17 -6.85 4.42
CA TYR A 14 19.25 -5.79 5.44
C TYR A 14 20.25 -4.70 5.02
N SER A 15 20.17 -4.24 3.78
CA SER A 15 21.03 -3.23 3.18
C SER A 15 20.29 -1.90 3.06
N LEU A 16 21.02 -0.78 3.08
CA LEU A 16 20.45 0.53 2.77
C LEU A 16 20.01 0.55 1.31
N GLN A 17 18.73 0.82 1.06
CA GLN A 17 18.19 0.92 -0.30
C GLN A 17 17.67 2.32 -0.55
N VAL A 18 18.22 3.00 -1.55
CA VAL A 18 17.77 4.33 -1.98
C VAL A 18 17.11 4.20 -3.35
N ILE A 19 15.82 4.49 -3.41
CA ILE A 19 15.02 4.44 -4.63
C ILE A 19 14.86 5.87 -5.13
N THR A 20 15.80 6.30 -5.95
CA THR A 20 15.67 7.55 -6.73
C THR A 20 14.74 7.33 -7.92
N PRO A 21 14.23 8.40 -8.56
CA PRO A 21 13.41 8.26 -9.77
C PRO A 21 14.10 7.48 -10.90
N GLU A 22 15.41 7.65 -11.05
CA GLU A 22 16.22 6.97 -12.07
C GLU A 22 16.27 5.47 -11.80
N ILE A 23 16.55 5.08 -10.56
CA ILE A 23 16.57 3.69 -10.12
C ILE A 23 15.17 3.08 -10.25
N GLY A 24 14.14 3.77 -9.76
CA GLY A 24 12.76 3.30 -9.81
C GLY A 24 12.29 2.99 -11.23
N ARG A 25 12.66 3.81 -12.23
CA ARG A 25 12.28 3.60 -13.63
C ARG A 25 12.84 2.32 -14.26
N THR A 26 13.82 1.66 -13.63
CA THR A 26 14.31 0.34 -14.07
C THR A 26 13.32 -0.78 -13.75
N ASP A 27 12.41 -0.58 -12.78
CA ASP A 27 11.33 -1.52 -12.48
C ASP A 27 10.17 -1.34 -13.48
N PRO A 28 9.78 -2.40 -14.23
CA PRO A 28 8.66 -2.35 -15.18
C PRO A 28 7.33 -1.91 -14.58
N LEU A 29 7.13 -2.12 -13.27
CA LEU A 29 5.91 -1.76 -12.55
C LEU A 29 5.98 -0.38 -11.89
N TYR A 30 7.12 0.32 -11.92
CA TYR A 30 7.26 1.62 -11.29
C TYR A 30 6.32 2.67 -11.92
N PRO A 31 5.67 3.54 -11.12
CA PRO A 31 5.70 3.60 -9.65
C PRO A 31 4.57 2.80 -8.97
N TYR A 32 3.80 1.99 -9.71
CA TYR A 32 2.54 1.42 -9.23
C TYR A 32 2.69 0.18 -8.33
N ALA A 33 3.86 -0.44 -8.25
CA ALA A 33 4.12 -1.51 -7.29
C ALA A 33 4.49 -0.96 -5.89
N ALA A 34 3.56 -0.22 -5.26
CA ALA A 34 3.83 0.54 -4.04
C ALA A 34 4.37 -0.30 -2.87
N GLY A 35 4.01 -1.58 -2.77
CA GLY A 35 4.55 -2.49 -1.75
C GLY A 35 6.06 -2.74 -1.85
N ARG A 36 6.70 -2.40 -2.98
CA ARG A 36 8.17 -2.44 -3.13
C ARG A 36 8.87 -1.31 -2.41
N PHE A 37 8.16 -0.24 -2.06
CA PHE A 37 8.74 0.91 -1.37
C PHE A 37 8.83 0.70 0.15
N GLY A 38 8.20 -0.36 0.66
CA GLY A 38 8.17 -0.71 2.08
C GLY A 38 6.75 -0.79 2.62
N ALA A 39 6.64 -0.75 3.95
CA ALA A 39 5.37 -0.79 4.67
C ALA A 39 5.37 0.25 5.80
N GLY A 40 4.17 0.70 6.17
CA GLY A 40 3.95 1.79 7.12
C GLY A 40 4.24 1.49 8.59
N ALA A 41 5.02 0.45 8.89
CA ALA A 41 5.35 0.05 10.25
C ALA A 41 6.34 1.02 10.93
N ASN A 42 7.31 1.56 10.18
CA ASN A 42 8.24 2.58 10.65
C ASN A 42 8.60 3.52 9.50
N MET A 43 8.17 4.77 9.57
CA MET A 43 8.35 5.73 8.49
C MET A 43 8.72 7.11 9.04
N ALA A 44 9.59 7.80 8.32
CA ALA A 44 9.89 9.21 8.53
C ALA A 44 9.75 9.97 7.20
N PHE A 45 9.27 11.21 7.28
CA PHE A 45 9.06 12.05 6.10
C PHE A 45 9.65 13.44 6.34
N ARG A 46 10.21 14.05 5.28
CA ARG A 46 10.39 15.51 5.30
C ARG A 46 9.01 16.16 5.36
N ARG A 47 8.78 17.02 6.35
CA ARG A 47 7.49 17.68 6.56
C ARG A 47 6.96 18.39 5.32
N GLY A 48 7.82 19.13 4.61
CA GLY A 48 7.46 19.84 3.38
C GLY A 48 6.91 18.90 2.31
N ALA A 49 7.68 17.85 1.97
CA ALA A 49 7.27 16.84 0.99
C ALA A 49 5.94 16.16 1.37
N LEU A 50 5.70 15.83 2.64
CA LEU A 50 4.43 15.24 3.07
C LEU A 50 3.25 16.20 2.88
N LEU A 51 3.40 17.45 3.31
CA LEU A 51 2.32 18.43 3.27
C LEU A 51 2.04 18.95 1.86
N GLU A 52 3.06 19.10 1.02
CA GLU A 52 2.90 19.44 -0.40
C GLU A 52 2.14 18.36 -1.18
N ARG A 53 2.04 17.14 -0.66
CA ARG A 53 1.21 16.07 -1.21
C ARG A 53 -0.16 15.96 -0.56
N GLY A 54 -0.49 16.83 0.40
CA GLY A 54 -1.77 16.82 1.11
C GLY A 54 -1.83 15.85 2.29
N GLY A 55 -0.68 15.38 2.80
CA GLY A 55 -0.64 14.45 3.93
C GLY A 55 -1.12 13.04 3.60
N PHE A 56 -1.61 12.32 4.60
CA PHE A 56 -2.19 10.98 4.46
C PHE A 56 -3.65 11.05 4.03
N SER A 57 -4.09 10.09 3.20
CA SER A 57 -5.49 10.01 2.80
C SER A 57 -6.34 9.49 3.95
N MET A 58 -7.24 10.33 4.47
CA MET A 58 -8.16 9.94 5.54
C MET A 58 -9.12 8.83 5.14
N SER A 59 -9.38 8.64 3.84
CA SER A 59 -10.21 7.56 3.32
C SER A 59 -9.54 6.18 3.42
N LEU A 60 -8.21 6.12 3.51
CA LEU A 60 -7.45 4.87 3.43
C LEU A 60 -7.03 4.32 4.79
N GLY A 61 -7.25 5.05 5.89
CA GLY A 61 -6.82 4.61 7.21
C GLY A 61 -7.37 3.23 7.59
N THR A 62 -6.62 2.49 8.40
CA THR A 62 -7.02 1.14 8.86
C THR A 62 -8.37 1.07 9.58
N GLY A 63 -8.84 2.18 10.15
CA GLY A 63 -10.15 2.31 10.78
C GLY A 63 -11.32 2.58 9.83
N THR A 64 -11.08 2.80 8.54
CA THR A 64 -12.12 3.06 7.54
C THR A 64 -12.57 1.78 6.86
N PRO A 65 -13.66 1.80 6.07
CA PRO A 65 -14.01 0.68 5.21
C PRO A 65 -12.87 0.20 4.29
N SER A 66 -11.91 1.06 3.91
CA SER A 66 -10.76 0.69 3.07
C SER A 66 -9.76 -0.25 3.74
N ARG A 67 -9.75 -0.32 5.08
CA ARG A 67 -8.92 -1.25 5.88
C ARG A 67 -7.40 -1.05 5.75
N GLY A 68 -6.94 0.11 5.29
CA GLY A 68 -5.52 0.45 5.20
C GLY A 68 -5.06 0.85 3.80
N GLY A 69 -3.80 1.27 3.72
CA GLY A 69 -3.12 1.65 2.48
C GLY A 69 -2.69 3.12 2.44
N GLU A 70 -2.86 3.86 3.53
CA GLU A 70 -2.43 5.26 3.65
C GLU A 70 -0.92 5.45 3.40
N ASP A 71 -0.11 4.47 3.80
CA ASP A 71 1.33 4.36 3.58
C ASP A 71 1.65 4.14 2.10
N LEU A 72 1.02 3.15 1.47
CA LEU A 72 1.18 2.86 0.05
C LEU A 72 0.77 4.05 -0.83
N ASP A 73 -0.31 4.74 -0.45
CA ASP A 73 -0.78 5.94 -1.15
C ASP A 73 0.22 7.09 -1.10
N ILE A 74 0.81 7.37 0.08
CA ILE A 74 1.82 8.43 0.18
C ILE A 74 3.10 8.05 -0.57
N PHE A 75 3.57 6.80 -0.49
CA PHE A 75 4.74 6.34 -1.25
C PHE A 75 4.52 6.49 -2.75
N LEU A 76 3.33 6.10 -3.24
CA LEU A 76 2.96 6.21 -4.63
C LEU A 76 2.92 7.67 -5.10
N ARG A 77 2.37 8.58 -4.28
CA ARG A 77 2.35 10.02 -4.59
C ARG A 77 3.73 10.65 -4.61
N LEU A 78 4.62 10.24 -3.69
CA LEU A 78 6.02 10.68 -3.67
C LEU A 78 6.79 10.17 -4.90
N ALA A 79 6.67 8.88 -5.22
CA ALA A 79 7.28 8.29 -6.40
C ALA A 79 6.78 8.93 -7.71
N LEU A 80 5.47 9.22 -7.80
CA LEU A 80 4.88 9.95 -8.93
C LEU A 80 5.42 11.39 -9.04
N ALA A 81 5.70 12.03 -7.92
CA ALA A 81 6.33 13.34 -7.83
C ALA A 81 7.84 13.34 -8.11
N GLN A 82 8.42 12.17 -8.42
CA GLN A 82 9.87 11.99 -8.62
C GLN A 82 10.69 12.32 -7.36
N GLU A 83 10.11 12.06 -6.18
CA GLU A 83 10.84 12.11 -4.92
C GLU A 83 11.63 10.82 -4.69
N THR A 84 12.63 10.89 -3.81
CA THR A 84 13.44 9.73 -3.41
C THR A 84 12.86 9.05 -2.18
N LEU A 85 12.76 7.72 -2.23
CA LEU A 85 12.38 6.86 -1.11
C LEU A 85 13.62 6.13 -0.59
N CYS A 86 13.67 5.83 0.71
CA CYS A 86 14.82 5.16 1.32
C CYS A 86 14.34 4.11 2.33
N PHE A 87 14.94 2.93 2.29
CA PHE A 87 14.87 1.91 3.32
C PHE A 87 16.19 1.90 4.09
N ASP A 88 16.14 2.23 5.38
CA ASP A 88 17.29 2.20 6.29
C ASP A 88 17.19 0.99 7.23
N PRO A 89 18.08 -0.01 7.12
CA PRO A 89 18.03 -1.21 7.95
C PRO A 89 18.35 -0.96 9.43
N SER A 90 18.90 0.20 9.78
CA SER A 90 19.18 0.58 11.17
C SER A 90 17.95 1.14 11.90
N ALA A 91 16.91 1.55 11.16
CA ALA A 91 15.66 2.08 11.70
C ALA A 91 14.72 0.94 12.18
N ILE A 92 15.13 0.23 13.22
CA ILE A 92 14.45 -0.98 13.70
C ILE A 92 13.30 -0.64 14.65
N VAL A 93 12.14 -1.23 14.39
CA VAL A 93 11.01 -1.29 15.34
C VAL A 93 10.63 -2.74 15.61
N ARG A 94 10.10 -3.00 16.79
CA ARG A 94 9.56 -4.31 17.16
C ARG A 94 8.04 -4.20 17.18
N HIS A 95 7.36 -4.94 16.32
CA HIS A 95 5.91 -5.09 16.38
C HIS A 95 5.55 -6.51 16.79
N ARG A 96 4.41 -6.65 17.46
CA ARG A 96 3.83 -7.95 17.79
C ARG A 96 2.96 -8.42 16.63
N HIS A 97 3.31 -9.55 16.04
CA HIS A 97 2.42 -10.21 15.09
C HIS A 97 1.19 -10.79 15.77
N ARG A 98 0.09 -10.88 15.01
CA ARG A 98 -1.14 -11.54 15.44
C ARG A 98 -0.88 -13.04 15.61
N THR A 99 -1.51 -13.64 16.61
CA THR A 99 -1.22 -15.02 17.02
C THR A 99 -2.34 -16.01 16.66
N THR A 100 -3.40 -15.56 15.98
CA THR A 100 -4.56 -16.39 15.65
C THR A 100 -4.82 -16.43 14.15
N ASP A 101 -5.27 -17.58 13.66
CA ASP A 101 -5.68 -17.79 12.27
C ASP A 101 -6.76 -16.78 11.84
N ALA A 102 -7.79 -16.58 12.68
CA ALA A 102 -8.84 -15.60 12.42
C ALA A 102 -8.30 -14.16 12.28
N ALA A 103 -7.25 -13.79 13.01
CA ALA A 103 -6.63 -12.48 12.87
C ALA A 103 -5.78 -12.37 11.59
N LEU A 104 -5.07 -13.45 11.20
CA LEU A 104 -4.35 -13.52 9.93
C LEU A 104 -5.31 -13.37 8.75
N ARG A 105 -6.38 -14.16 8.71
CA ARG A 105 -7.40 -14.13 7.64
C ARG A 105 -8.01 -12.74 7.48
N ARG A 106 -8.37 -12.09 8.59
CA ARG A 106 -8.87 -10.70 8.58
C ARG A 106 -7.85 -9.72 8.00
N GLN A 107 -6.58 -9.87 8.36
CA GLN A 107 -5.50 -9.02 7.84
C GLN A 107 -5.28 -9.25 6.33
N VAL A 108 -5.28 -10.50 5.86
CA VAL A 108 -5.12 -10.84 4.43
C VAL A 108 -6.25 -10.25 3.58
N VAL A 109 -7.50 -10.34 4.04
CA VAL A 109 -8.62 -9.65 3.37
C VAL A 109 -8.41 -8.13 3.38
N GLY A 110 -7.96 -7.58 4.51
CA GLY A 110 -7.66 -6.16 4.65
C GLY A 110 -6.57 -5.67 3.68
N TYR A 111 -5.51 -6.45 3.48
CA TYR A 111 -4.41 -6.10 2.58
C TYR A 111 -4.83 -6.08 1.12
N GLY A 112 -5.57 -7.10 0.66
CA GLY A 112 -6.13 -7.10 -0.69
C GLY A 112 -7.04 -5.90 -0.92
N ALA A 113 -7.93 -5.61 0.04
CA ALA A 113 -8.81 -4.47 0.00
C ALA A 113 -8.07 -3.12 -0.01
N GLY A 114 -7.09 -2.95 0.89
CA GLY A 114 -6.31 -1.73 1.01
C GLY A 114 -5.52 -1.43 -0.26
N LEU A 115 -4.87 -2.43 -0.85
CA LEU A 115 -4.12 -2.25 -2.09
C LEU A 115 -4.98 -1.72 -3.24
N THR A 116 -6.16 -2.30 -3.44
CA THR A 116 -7.08 -1.86 -4.51
C THR A 116 -7.82 -0.57 -4.16
N ALA A 117 -8.04 -0.30 -2.86
CA ALA A 117 -8.52 0.99 -2.37
C ALA A 117 -7.52 2.11 -2.69
N VAL A 118 -6.20 1.88 -2.55
CA VAL A 118 -5.15 2.83 -2.93
C VAL A 118 -5.22 3.18 -4.42
N TYR A 119 -5.38 2.18 -5.28
CA TYR A 119 -5.52 2.43 -6.72
C TYR A 119 -6.83 3.16 -7.05
N ALA A 120 -7.94 2.81 -6.40
CA ALA A 120 -9.20 3.52 -6.55
C ALA A 120 -9.09 4.98 -6.11
N GLU A 121 -8.42 5.24 -5.00
CA GLU A 121 -8.12 6.59 -4.50
C GLU A 121 -7.28 7.36 -5.53
N LEU A 122 -6.21 6.77 -6.05
CA LEU A 122 -5.37 7.38 -7.07
C LEU A 122 -6.16 7.72 -8.34
N ILE A 123 -6.92 6.77 -8.88
CA ILE A 123 -7.73 6.94 -10.10
C ILE A 123 -8.80 8.01 -9.88
N SER A 124 -9.33 8.11 -8.67
CA SER A 124 -10.31 9.14 -8.35
C SER A 124 -9.74 10.57 -8.33
N ARG A 125 -8.42 10.71 -8.16
CA ARG A 125 -7.71 12.00 -8.24
C ARG A 125 -7.30 12.31 -9.68
N ASP A 126 -6.87 11.31 -10.44
CA ASP A 126 -6.59 11.42 -11.87
C ASP A 126 -6.94 10.10 -12.61
N PRO A 127 -8.05 10.07 -13.37
CA PRO A 127 -8.50 8.86 -14.06
C PRO A 127 -7.49 8.31 -15.07
N ARG A 128 -6.55 9.12 -15.56
CA ARG A 128 -5.52 8.68 -16.53
C ARG A 128 -4.61 7.60 -15.95
N HIS A 129 -4.54 7.47 -14.63
CA HIS A 129 -3.77 6.41 -13.98
C HIS A 129 -4.26 5.01 -14.37
N ILE A 130 -5.54 4.81 -14.74
CA ILE A 130 -6.03 3.51 -15.19
C ILE A 130 -5.23 2.99 -16.40
N TRP A 131 -4.99 3.86 -17.39
CA TRP A 131 -4.26 3.52 -18.61
C TRP A 131 -2.77 3.35 -18.35
N ARG A 132 -2.21 4.20 -17.48
CA ARG A 132 -0.79 4.11 -17.11
C ARG A 132 -0.49 2.82 -16.35
N MET A 133 -1.38 2.41 -15.45
CA MET A 133 -1.31 1.13 -14.75
C MET A 133 -1.47 -0.04 -15.71
N ALA A 134 -2.50 -0.04 -16.56
CA ALA A 134 -2.72 -1.11 -17.53
C ALA A 134 -1.51 -1.33 -18.43
N ARG A 135 -0.93 -0.26 -18.98
CA ARG A 135 0.28 -0.32 -19.81
C ARG A 135 1.48 -0.91 -19.06
N ARG A 136 1.67 -0.55 -17.79
CA ARG A 136 2.77 -1.04 -16.94
C ARG A 136 2.53 -2.50 -16.51
N ALA A 137 1.29 -2.89 -16.23
CA ALA A 137 0.93 -4.27 -15.92
C ALA A 137 1.21 -5.19 -17.12
N LEU A 138 0.85 -4.77 -18.34
CA LEU A 138 1.18 -5.51 -19.56
C LEU A 138 2.69 -5.66 -19.76
N ALA A 139 3.46 -4.58 -19.56
CA ALA A 139 4.92 -4.64 -19.61
C ALA A 139 5.51 -5.52 -18.51
N GLY A 140 4.92 -5.48 -17.30
CA GLY A 140 5.36 -6.28 -16.15
C GLY A 140 5.04 -7.76 -16.26
N ILE A 141 3.96 -8.15 -16.96
CA ILE A 141 3.61 -9.56 -17.21
C ILE A 141 4.73 -10.30 -17.95
N ALA A 142 5.45 -9.61 -18.86
CA ALA A 142 6.64 -10.16 -19.51
C ALA A 142 7.82 -10.43 -18.55
N HIS A 143 7.78 -9.89 -17.32
CA HIS A 143 8.81 -10.02 -16.29
C HIS A 143 8.33 -10.77 -15.03
N LEU A 144 7.11 -11.31 -15.01
CA LEU A 144 6.49 -11.94 -13.83
C LEU A 144 7.12 -13.28 -13.42
N ASP A 145 7.90 -13.93 -14.30
CA ASP A 145 8.39 -15.30 -14.09
C ASP A 145 9.49 -15.41 -13.01
N GLN A 146 10.22 -14.32 -12.71
CA GLN A 146 11.36 -14.35 -11.78
C GLN A 146 11.01 -14.02 -10.32
N SER A 147 10.10 -13.07 -10.06
CA SER A 147 9.93 -12.51 -8.70
C SER A 147 9.19 -13.40 -7.69
N ARG A 148 8.41 -14.39 -8.17
CA ARG A 148 7.49 -15.18 -7.35
C ARG A 148 8.10 -16.41 -6.69
N ARG A 149 9.24 -16.92 -7.18
CA ARG A 149 9.92 -18.10 -6.62
C ARG A 149 10.81 -17.79 -5.41
N GLU A 150 11.16 -16.52 -5.20
CA GLU A 150 12.22 -16.12 -4.26
C GLU A 150 11.71 -15.47 -2.96
N SER A 151 10.39 -15.34 -2.76
CA SER A 151 9.85 -14.51 -1.69
C SER A 151 9.43 -15.26 -0.42
N SER A 152 9.34 -16.59 -0.40
CA SER A 152 9.06 -17.30 0.87
C SER A 152 10.39 -17.62 1.58
N PRO A 153 10.56 -17.18 2.86
CA PRO A 153 11.74 -17.53 3.65
C PRO A 153 11.83 -19.02 4.01
N THR A 154 10.77 -19.80 3.76
CA THR A 154 10.72 -21.25 3.92
C THR A 154 10.53 -21.93 2.58
N SER A 155 11.21 -23.08 2.40
CA SER A 155 11.06 -23.95 1.23
C SER A 155 9.73 -24.70 1.21
N GLU A 156 9.09 -24.84 2.39
CA GLU A 156 7.78 -25.47 2.55
C GLU A 156 6.71 -24.42 2.90
N VAL A 157 5.57 -24.50 2.21
CA VAL A 157 4.41 -23.66 2.43
C VAL A 157 3.59 -24.26 3.57
N THR A 158 3.52 -23.59 4.73
CA THR A 158 2.74 -24.08 5.88
C THR A 158 1.47 -23.28 6.15
N TYR A 159 1.25 -22.17 5.42
CA TYR A 159 0.05 -21.35 5.56
C TYR A 159 -1.19 -21.97 4.89
N PRO A 160 -2.41 -21.66 5.36
CA PRO A 160 -3.65 -22.15 4.74
C PRO A 160 -3.79 -21.72 3.27
N GLY A 161 -4.09 -22.67 2.37
CA GLY A 161 -4.16 -22.40 0.92
C GLY A 161 -5.29 -21.43 0.49
N ASP A 162 -6.27 -21.20 1.35
CA ASP A 162 -7.41 -20.31 1.07
C ASP A 162 -7.11 -18.82 1.31
N LEU A 163 -5.95 -18.48 1.88
CA LEU A 163 -5.52 -17.09 2.08
C LEU A 163 -5.50 -16.29 0.78
N LYS A 164 -5.06 -16.90 -0.33
CA LYS A 164 -5.06 -16.26 -1.64
C LYS A 164 -6.46 -15.88 -2.12
N TYR A 165 -7.43 -16.77 -1.91
CA TYR A 165 -8.82 -16.49 -2.23
C TYR A 165 -9.37 -15.33 -1.38
N LEU A 166 -9.01 -15.29 -0.08
CA LEU A 166 -9.40 -14.20 0.81
C LEU A 166 -8.79 -12.85 0.41
N GLU A 167 -7.52 -12.84 0.02
CA GLU A 167 -6.85 -11.64 -0.48
C GLU A 167 -7.54 -11.12 -1.75
N TRP A 168 -7.80 -12.00 -2.72
CA TRP A 168 -8.52 -11.67 -3.94
C TRP A 168 -9.93 -11.16 -3.67
N ARG A 169 -10.66 -11.77 -2.73
CA ARG A 169 -11.97 -11.26 -2.30
C ARG A 169 -11.87 -9.87 -1.72
N GLY A 170 -10.89 -9.60 -0.86
CA GLY A 170 -10.62 -8.26 -0.36
C GLY A 170 -10.38 -7.28 -1.50
N ALA A 171 -9.53 -7.66 -2.45
CA ALA A 171 -9.17 -6.86 -3.61
C ALA A 171 -10.36 -6.49 -4.51
N LEU A 172 -11.32 -7.38 -4.68
CA LEU A 172 -12.54 -7.09 -5.45
C LEU A 172 -13.41 -6.01 -4.79
N TRP A 173 -13.44 -5.96 -3.46
CA TRP A 173 -14.28 -5.02 -2.69
C TRP A 173 -13.59 -3.70 -2.36
N GLY A 174 -12.26 -3.64 -2.43
CA GLY A 174 -11.48 -2.46 -2.06
C GLY A 174 -11.91 -1.15 -2.74
N PRO A 175 -12.18 -1.11 -4.06
CA PRO A 175 -12.65 0.12 -4.72
C PRO A 175 -14.00 0.61 -4.20
N TRP A 176 -14.94 -0.31 -3.94
CA TRP A 176 -16.24 0.01 -3.36
C TRP A 176 -16.11 0.53 -1.92
N TRP A 177 -15.26 -0.10 -1.12
CA TRP A 177 -15.00 0.35 0.25
C TRP A 177 -14.26 1.69 0.30
N ASN A 178 -13.32 1.95 -0.61
CA ASN A 178 -12.74 3.28 -0.76
C ASN A 178 -13.78 4.34 -1.12
N TYR A 179 -14.70 4.03 -2.05
CA TYR A 179 -15.79 4.93 -2.37
C TYR A 179 -16.63 5.28 -1.13
N GLN A 180 -16.99 4.27 -0.31
CA GLN A 180 -17.71 4.49 0.96
C GLN A 180 -16.90 5.35 1.93
N ALA A 181 -15.64 5.02 2.18
CA ALA A 181 -14.76 5.78 3.09
C ALA A 181 -14.63 7.25 2.65
N ARG A 182 -14.47 7.52 1.35
CA ARG A 182 -14.43 8.88 0.81
C ARG A 182 -15.75 9.64 1.01
N ARG A 183 -16.90 8.96 0.97
CA ARG A 183 -18.19 9.59 1.29
C ARG A 183 -18.29 9.95 2.77
N GLU A 184 -17.82 9.07 3.64
CA GLU A 184 -17.79 9.31 5.09
C GLU A 184 -16.90 10.51 5.44
N VAL A 185 -15.68 10.56 4.88
CA VAL A 185 -14.76 11.69 5.07
C VAL A 185 -15.39 13.01 4.60
N ARG A 186 -15.99 13.05 3.40
CA ARG A 186 -16.66 14.27 2.91
C ARG A 186 -17.81 14.71 3.82
N ARG A 187 -18.52 13.76 4.43
CA ARG A 187 -19.60 14.06 5.38
C ARG A 187 -19.02 14.66 6.66
N LEU A 188 -17.98 14.06 7.23
CA LEU A 188 -17.30 14.56 8.42
C LEU A 188 -16.75 15.97 8.20
N ASP A 189 -16.10 16.22 7.06
CA ASP A 189 -15.61 17.56 6.71
C ASP A 189 -16.75 18.58 6.63
N SER A 190 -17.88 18.19 6.03
CA SER A 190 -19.07 19.05 5.94
C SER A 190 -19.66 19.36 7.31
N ASP A 191 -19.71 18.38 8.20
CA ASP A 191 -20.23 18.53 9.56
C ASP A 191 -19.29 19.38 10.43
N LEU A 192 -17.96 19.18 10.32
CA LEU A 192 -16.98 20.02 10.99
C LEU A 192 -17.04 21.48 10.52
N LEU A 193 -17.20 21.71 9.21
CA LEU A 193 -17.39 23.06 8.66
C LEU A 193 -18.69 23.71 9.15
N ARG A 194 -19.76 22.93 9.36
CA ARG A 194 -21.02 23.43 9.93
C ARG A 194 -20.88 23.81 11.40
N VAL A 195 -20.14 23.03 12.18
CA VAL A 195 -19.98 23.24 13.63
C VAL A 195 -18.96 24.33 13.95
N PHE A 196 -17.81 24.33 13.27
CA PHE A 196 -16.67 25.18 13.61
C PHE A 196 -16.41 26.34 12.61
N GLY A 197 -17.15 26.39 11.48
CA GLY A 197 -16.87 27.32 10.40
C GLY A 197 -15.61 26.95 9.61
N ARG A 198 -15.28 27.72 8.57
CA ARG A 198 -14.01 27.53 7.83
C ARG A 198 -12.84 27.96 8.73
N PRO A 199 -11.73 27.19 8.80
CA PRO A 199 -10.49 27.67 9.40
C PRO A 199 -10.06 28.98 8.71
N ARG A 200 -9.64 29.97 9.49
CA ARG A 200 -9.08 31.23 8.98
C ARG A 200 -7.70 31.02 8.38
#